data_AF-A0A811MC29-F1
#
_entry.id   AF-A0A811MC29-F1
#
_cell.length_a   1.000
_cell.length_b   1.000
_cell.length_c   1.000
_cell.angle_alpha   90.00
_cell.angle_beta   90.00
_cell.angle_gamma   90.00
#
_symmetry.space_group_name_H-M   'P 1'
#
loop_
_entity.id
_entity.type
_entity.pdbx_description
1 polymer ?
#
loop_
_entity_poly.entity_id
_entity_poly.type
_entity_poly.pdbx_seq_one_letter_code
_entity_poly.pdbx_strand_id
1 'polypeptide(L)'
;MAYAARLVTKIHPAATPRAEPRRLSSRRVGALSGTTTVKQQKFVAKSAISAVEGGDAFVEVKQNIRPIIVIDNYDSFTYNLCQYMGEVGANFEVYRNDEITVEEIKKISPRGILISPGPGTPQDSGISLQTVTELGPSIPLFGVCMGLQCIGEAFGGKVVRSPYGVVHGKGSLVHYDEKLDGTLFSDLPK
;
A
#
# COMPACT_ATOMS: atom_id res chain seq x y z
N MET A 1 29.59 -35.55 -25.26
CA MET A 1 30.22 -35.29 -26.58
C MET A 1 29.98 -33.82 -26.94
N ALA A 2 31.08 -33.04 -26.98
CA ALA A 2 31.31 -31.66 -27.49
C ALA A 2 30.28 -30.54 -27.12
N TYR A 3 30.56 -29.50 -26.33
CA TYR A 3 31.62 -28.45 -26.34
C TYR A 3 31.56 -27.47 -27.52
N ALA A 4 31.20 -26.20 -27.25
CA ALA A 4 31.56 -24.98 -28.00
C ALA A 4 31.17 -23.76 -27.12
N ALA A 5 32.05 -23.14 -26.32
CA ALA A 5 33.17 -22.25 -26.64
C ALA A 5 32.79 -20.89 -27.28
N ARG A 6 32.48 -19.92 -26.39
CA ARG A 6 33.14 -18.60 -26.22
C ARG A 6 33.29 -17.67 -27.45
N LEU A 7 32.58 -16.54 -27.44
CA LEU A 7 33.11 -15.24 -27.90
C LEU A 7 32.70 -14.15 -26.90
N VAL A 8 33.70 -13.63 -26.19
CA VAL A 8 33.62 -12.50 -25.25
C VAL A 8 34.14 -11.29 -26.01
N THR A 9 33.29 -10.32 -26.31
CA THR A 9 33.72 -8.98 -26.72
C THR A 9 33.77 -8.08 -25.49
N LYS A 10 35.00 -7.72 -25.10
CA LYS A 10 35.30 -6.71 -24.09
C LYS A 10 34.72 -5.37 -24.51
N ILE A 11 33.77 -4.84 -23.74
CA ILE A 11 33.36 -3.43 -23.81
C ILE A 11 34.04 -2.73 -22.63
N HIS A 12 34.88 -1.74 -22.92
CA HIS A 12 35.54 -0.92 -21.91
C HIS A 12 34.53 -0.04 -21.14
N PRO A 13 34.74 0.21 -19.84
CA PRO A 13 33.84 1.02 -19.04
C PRO A 13 34.02 2.52 -19.36
N ALA A 14 32.92 3.23 -19.59
CA ALA A 14 32.90 4.68 -19.68
C ALA A 14 33.12 5.29 -18.27
N ALA A 15 34.01 6.29 -18.21
CA ALA A 15 34.47 6.93 -16.99
C ALA A 15 33.34 7.71 -16.28
N THR A 16 33.26 7.51 -14.97
CA THR A 16 32.47 8.31 -14.02
C THR A 16 33.10 9.69 -13.81
N PRO A 17 32.35 10.81 -13.87
CA PRO A 17 32.89 12.10 -13.45
C PRO A 17 33.04 12.16 -11.92
N ARG A 18 34.26 12.49 -11.48
CA ARG A 18 34.64 12.77 -10.08
C ARG A 18 33.91 14.02 -9.59
N ALA A 19 33.16 13.90 -8.48
CA ALA A 19 32.71 15.04 -7.69
C ALA A 19 33.82 15.45 -6.71
N GLU A 20 34.29 16.69 -6.80
CA GLU A 20 35.24 17.29 -5.84
C GLU A 20 34.54 17.79 -4.55
N PRO A 21 35.23 17.80 -3.39
CA PRO A 21 34.64 18.18 -2.11
C PRO A 21 34.57 19.70 -1.88
N ARG A 22 33.53 20.08 -1.13
CA ARG A 22 33.04 21.43 -0.81
C ARG A 22 34.08 22.41 -0.23
N ARG A 23 34.01 23.67 -0.68
CA ARG A 23 34.51 24.85 0.07
C ARG A 23 33.36 25.47 0.88
N LEU A 24 33.49 25.50 2.20
CA LEU A 24 32.62 26.26 3.09
C LEU A 24 32.94 27.77 2.98
N SER A 25 31.95 28.59 2.68
CA SER A 25 31.98 30.03 2.97
C SER A 25 30.99 30.33 4.09
N SER A 26 31.52 30.79 5.21
CA SER A 26 30.79 31.28 6.36
C SER A 26 29.99 32.54 6.02
N ARG A 27 28.66 32.48 6.14
CA ARG A 27 27.82 33.65 6.36
C ARG A 27 26.92 33.40 7.56
N ARG A 28 27.21 34.12 8.64
CA ARG A 28 26.32 34.31 9.79
C ARG A 28 25.07 35.04 9.30
N VAL A 29 23.88 34.51 9.60
CA VAL A 29 22.66 35.31 9.74
C VAL A 29 21.82 34.74 10.89
N GLY A 30 21.66 35.58 11.92
CA GLY A 30 20.49 35.75 12.79
C GLY A 30 19.66 34.55 13.21
N ALA A 31 19.67 34.30 14.52
CA ALA A 31 18.59 33.61 15.22
C ALA A 31 17.25 34.32 15.00
N LEU A 32 16.22 33.58 14.60
CA LEU A 32 14.83 33.93 14.82
C LEU A 32 14.06 32.68 15.26
N SER A 33 13.68 32.72 16.52
CA SER A 33 12.68 31.90 17.20
C SER A 33 11.39 31.81 16.39
N GLY A 34 10.85 30.60 16.25
CA GLY A 34 9.56 30.36 15.62
C GLY A 34 9.22 28.88 15.56
N THR A 35 8.81 28.30 16.68
CA THR A 35 8.14 27.00 16.73
C THR A 35 6.82 27.10 15.97
N THR A 36 6.85 26.74 14.69
CA THR A 36 5.63 26.61 13.89
C THR A 36 5.22 25.14 13.93
N THR A 37 4.36 24.81 14.89
CA THR A 37 3.69 23.52 14.99
C THR A 37 2.77 23.37 13.79
N VAL A 38 3.21 22.62 12.78
CA VAL A 38 2.35 22.22 11.65
C VAL A 38 1.35 21.19 12.20
N LYS A 39 0.11 21.62 12.43
CA LYS A 39 -1.01 20.71 12.70
C LYS A 39 -1.26 19.86 11.46
N GLN A 40 -0.91 18.58 11.52
CA GLN A 40 -1.33 17.57 10.56
C GLN A 40 -2.86 17.54 10.54
N GLN A 41 -3.47 17.99 9.45
CA GLN A 41 -4.91 17.86 9.23
C GLN A 41 -5.19 16.40 8.86
N LYS A 42 -5.79 15.66 9.79
CA LYS A 42 -6.43 14.37 9.50
C LYS A 42 -7.57 14.60 8.50
N PHE A 43 -7.41 14.12 7.28
CA PHE A 43 -8.46 14.12 6.27
C PHE A 43 -9.41 12.96 6.58
N VAL A 44 -10.38 13.21 7.45
CA VAL A 44 -11.51 12.28 7.65
C VAL A 44 -12.49 12.56 6.52
N ALA A 45 -12.68 11.58 5.62
CA ALA A 45 -13.78 11.62 4.66
C ALA A 45 -15.10 11.58 5.45
N LYS A 46 -15.63 12.76 5.81
CA LYS A 46 -16.98 12.88 6.34
C LYS A 46 -17.92 12.49 5.21
N SER A 47 -18.57 11.34 5.36
CA SER A 47 -19.74 11.00 4.55
C SER A 47 -20.72 12.17 4.59
N ALA A 48 -21.01 12.74 3.42
CA ALA A 48 -21.93 13.84 3.27
C ALA A 48 -23.35 13.36 3.57
N ILE A 49 -23.91 13.77 4.70
CA ILE A 49 -25.36 13.83 4.88
C ILE A 49 -25.73 15.28 4.59
N SER A 50 -26.20 15.53 3.37
CA SER A 50 -26.89 16.77 3.04
C SER A 50 -28.25 16.73 3.73
N ALA A 51 -28.47 17.65 4.67
CA ALA A 51 -29.77 17.86 5.28
C ALA A 51 -30.74 18.37 4.20
N VAL A 52 -31.66 17.52 3.79
CA VAL A 52 -32.87 17.91 3.08
C VAL A 52 -34.03 17.65 4.03
N GLU A 53 -34.66 18.73 4.48
CA GLU A 53 -35.88 18.70 5.29
C GLU A 53 -37.05 18.25 4.39
N GLY A 54 -37.63 17.09 4.71
CA GLY A 54 -38.81 16.58 4.03
C GLY A 54 -39.08 15.16 4.48
N GLY A 55 -40.13 14.98 5.28
CA GLY A 55 -40.52 13.69 5.84
C GLY A 55 -40.95 12.70 4.75
N ASP A 56 -40.35 11.52 4.78
CA ASP A 56 -41.04 10.23 4.82
C ASP A 56 -40.05 9.15 5.23
N ALA A 57 -40.45 8.33 6.19
CA ALA A 57 -39.79 7.16 6.77
C ALA A 57 -38.41 6.77 6.19
N PHE A 58 -37.35 7.40 6.71
CA PHE A 58 -36.01 6.84 6.58
C PHE A 58 -35.94 5.58 7.44
N VAL A 59 -36.02 4.43 6.78
CA VAL A 59 -35.57 3.17 7.35
C VAL A 59 -34.16 3.40 7.87
N GLU A 60 -34.02 3.34 9.18
CA GLU A 60 -32.76 3.42 9.91
C GLU A 60 -31.85 2.31 9.38
N VAL A 61 -31.03 2.63 8.36
CA VAL A 61 -29.98 1.73 7.90
C VAL A 61 -28.97 1.69 9.04
N LYS A 62 -29.08 0.68 9.90
CA LYS A 62 -28.00 0.23 10.78
C LYS A 62 -26.84 -0.20 9.90
N GLN A 63 -26.06 0.77 9.42
CA GLN A 63 -24.75 0.56 8.86
C GLN A 63 -23.99 -0.30 9.86
N ASN A 64 -23.44 -1.43 9.44
CA ASN A 64 -22.57 -2.21 10.29
C ASN A 64 -21.28 -1.37 10.45
N ILE A 65 -21.23 -0.56 11.52
CA ILE A 65 -20.46 0.71 11.66
C ILE A 65 -18.93 0.52 11.56
N ARG A 66 -18.44 -0.72 11.57
CA ARG A 66 -17.00 -1.03 11.64
C ARG A 66 -16.32 -0.75 10.29
N PRO A 67 -15.33 0.14 10.23
CA PRO A 67 -14.69 0.54 8.98
C PRO A 67 -13.78 -0.56 8.43
N ILE A 68 -13.39 -0.43 7.16
CA ILE A 68 -12.20 -1.08 6.60
C ILE A 68 -11.00 -0.18 6.88
N ILE A 69 -9.91 -0.74 7.40
CA ILE A 69 -8.67 0.02 7.61
C ILE A 69 -7.78 -0.15 6.39
N VAL A 70 -7.41 0.96 5.76
CA VAL A 70 -6.45 1.00 4.67
C VAL A 70 -5.09 1.43 5.22
N ILE A 71 -4.10 0.55 5.13
CA ILE A 71 -2.71 0.85 5.46
C ILE A 71 -2.01 1.32 4.19
N ASP A 72 -1.68 2.61 4.14
CA ASP A 72 -0.98 3.27 3.04
C ASP A 72 0.54 3.16 3.20
N ASN A 73 1.20 2.41 2.32
CA ASN A 73 2.65 2.23 2.29
C ASN A 73 3.35 3.29 1.41
N TYR A 74 2.83 4.52 1.38
CA TYR A 74 3.40 5.63 0.61
C TYR A 74 3.40 5.41 -0.90
N ASP A 75 2.29 4.90 -1.43
CA ASP A 75 2.12 4.68 -2.86
C ASP A 75 1.19 5.71 -3.53
N SER A 76 1.48 6.02 -4.79
CA SER A 76 0.68 6.97 -5.56
C SER A 76 -0.66 6.40 -6.03
N PHE A 77 -0.86 5.08 -6.03
CA PHE A 77 -2.10 4.42 -6.45
C PHE A 77 -3.05 4.11 -5.30
N THR A 78 -2.68 4.37 -4.04
CA THR A 78 -3.58 4.18 -2.88
C THR A 78 -4.91 4.95 -3.06
N TYR A 79 -4.86 6.15 -3.64
CA TYR A 79 -6.06 6.94 -3.92
C TYR A 79 -7.02 6.26 -4.90
N ASN A 80 -6.53 5.52 -5.89
CA ASN A 80 -7.39 4.80 -6.83
C ASN A 80 -8.19 3.72 -6.10
N LEU A 81 -7.55 2.99 -5.17
CA LEU A 81 -8.23 1.99 -4.34
C LEU A 81 -9.31 2.63 -3.46
N CYS A 82 -8.95 3.73 -2.79
CA CYS A 82 -9.88 4.46 -1.91
C CYS A 82 -11.07 5.04 -2.69
N GLN A 83 -10.84 5.53 -3.91
CA GLN A 83 -11.91 6.04 -4.77
C GLN A 83 -12.91 4.93 -5.11
N TYR A 84 -12.45 3.78 -5.59
CA TYR A 84 -13.34 2.64 -5.89
C TYR A 84 -14.09 2.16 -4.65
N MET A 85 -13.43 2.10 -3.49
CA MET A 85 -14.09 1.78 -2.22
C MET A 85 -15.21 2.78 -1.88
N GLY A 86 -14.98 4.07 -2.11
CA GLY A 86 -15.99 5.11 -1.92
C GLY A 86 -17.16 5.00 -2.90
N GLU A 87 -16.88 4.70 -4.17
CA GLU A 87 -17.91 4.52 -5.22
C GLU A 87 -18.86 3.37 -4.91
N VAL A 88 -18.37 2.28 -4.30
CA VAL A 88 -19.21 1.16 -3.86
C VAL A 88 -19.83 1.37 -2.46
N GLY A 89 -19.65 2.56 -1.86
CA GLY A 89 -20.23 2.93 -0.58
C GLY A 89 -19.58 2.25 0.64
N ALA A 90 -18.32 1.81 0.53
CA ALA A 90 -17.62 1.22 1.66
C ALA A 90 -17.25 2.31 2.70
N ASN A 91 -17.44 2.00 3.99
CA ASN A 91 -16.91 2.81 5.08
C ASN A 91 -15.44 2.40 5.35
N PHE A 92 -14.50 3.34 5.20
CA PHE A 92 -13.08 3.07 5.40
C PHE A 92 -12.32 4.26 5.99
N GLU A 93 -11.20 3.95 6.64
CA GLU A 93 -10.26 4.92 7.20
C GLU A 93 -8.85 4.60 6.70
N VAL A 94 -8.07 5.63 6.35
CA VAL A 94 -6.74 5.48 5.76
C VAL A 94 -5.69 5.98 6.75
N TYR A 95 -4.66 5.17 6.97
CA TYR A 95 -3.52 5.48 7.84
C TYR A 95 -2.22 5.16 7.12
N ARG A 96 -1.19 6.00 7.26
CA ARG A 96 0.15 5.60 6.84
C ARG A 96 0.66 4.45 7.71
N ASN A 97 1.54 3.63 7.14
CA ASN A 97 2.12 2.45 7.80
C ASN A 97 2.98 2.74 9.06
N ASP A 98 3.17 4.01 9.40
CA ASP A 98 3.88 4.53 10.56
C ASP A 98 3.01 5.46 11.44
N GLU A 99 1.75 5.70 11.08
CA GLU A 99 0.83 6.61 11.79
C GLU A 99 -0.15 5.88 12.74
N ILE A 100 -0.20 4.55 12.68
CA ILE A 100 -1.06 3.71 13.51
C ILE A 100 -0.33 2.44 13.92
N THR A 101 -0.65 1.92 15.10
CA THR A 101 -0.14 0.65 15.62
C THR A 101 -1.13 -0.50 15.41
N VAL A 102 -0.63 -1.74 15.42
CA VAL A 102 -1.46 -2.94 15.32
C VAL A 102 -2.46 -3.01 16.48
N GLU A 103 -2.06 -2.59 17.68
CA GLU A 103 -2.90 -2.53 18.87
C GLU A 103 -4.05 -1.52 18.72
N GLU A 104 -3.80 -0.38 18.10
CA GLU A 104 -4.84 0.59 17.79
C GLU A 104 -5.84 0.05 16.76
N ILE A 105 -5.36 -0.64 15.71
CA ILE A 105 -6.22 -1.32 14.74
C ILE A 105 -7.10 -2.36 15.44
N LYS A 106 -6.54 -3.17 16.36
CA LYS A 106 -7.33 -4.14 17.16
C LYS A 106 -8.47 -3.45 17.92
N LYS A 107 -8.20 -2.29 18.53
CA LYS A 107 -9.20 -1.52 19.30
C LYS A 107 -10.29 -0.92 18.42
N ILE A 108 -9.97 -0.53 17.19
CA ILE A 108 -10.96 -0.06 16.21
C ILE A 108 -11.93 -1.19 15.82
N SER A 109 -11.48 -2.45 15.91
CA SER A 109 -12.26 -3.64 15.52
C SER A 109 -12.79 -3.53 14.08
N PRO A 110 -11.91 -3.32 13.08
CA PRO A 110 -12.37 -3.12 11.72
C PRO A 110 -13.01 -4.38 11.16
N ARG A 111 -13.90 -4.20 10.18
CA ARG A 111 -14.51 -5.33 9.47
C ARG A 111 -13.57 -5.97 8.45
N GLY A 112 -12.49 -5.29 8.09
CA GLY A 112 -11.48 -5.75 7.14
C GLY A 112 -10.28 -4.82 7.10
N ILE A 113 -9.18 -5.31 6.54
CA ILE A 113 -7.92 -4.56 6.37
C ILE A 113 -7.51 -4.63 4.90
N LEU A 114 -7.13 -3.49 4.34
CA LEU A 114 -6.54 -3.36 3.02
C LEU A 114 -5.10 -2.86 3.17
N ILE A 115 -4.13 -3.63 2.70
CA ILE A 115 -2.73 -3.19 2.63
C ILE A 115 -2.43 -2.76 1.19
N SER A 116 -2.15 -1.47 1.04
CA SER A 116 -1.87 -0.83 -0.25
C SER A 116 -0.53 -1.28 -0.87
N PRO A 117 -0.29 -0.96 -2.16
CA PRO A 117 1.03 -1.02 -2.76
C PRO A 117 2.02 -0.11 -2.03
N GLY A 118 3.31 -0.25 -2.34
CA GLY A 118 4.38 0.57 -1.77
C GLY A 118 5.72 0.30 -2.45
N PRO A 119 6.70 1.20 -2.33
CA PRO A 119 8.07 0.95 -2.76
C PRO A 119 8.79 -0.01 -1.80
N GLY A 120 9.92 -0.56 -2.25
CA GLY A 120 10.84 -1.33 -1.38
C GLY A 120 10.50 -2.82 -1.28
N THR A 121 10.62 -3.38 -0.09
CA THR A 121 10.35 -4.78 0.24
C THR A 121 9.40 -4.90 1.44
N PRO A 122 8.80 -6.08 1.70
CA PRO A 122 7.92 -6.26 2.86
C PRO A 122 8.55 -5.86 4.20
N GLN A 123 9.87 -5.98 4.34
CA GLN A 123 10.60 -5.58 5.55
C GLN A 123 10.61 -4.07 5.77
N ASP A 124 10.40 -3.27 4.72
CA ASP A 124 10.34 -1.81 4.76
C ASP A 124 8.90 -1.28 4.96
N SER A 125 7.90 -2.17 5.05
CA SER A 125 6.46 -1.83 4.99
C SER A 125 5.84 -1.36 6.31
N GLY A 126 6.65 -0.89 7.25
CA GLY A 126 6.20 -0.45 8.57
C GLY A 126 5.41 -1.53 9.30
N ILE A 127 4.22 -1.18 9.80
CA ILE A 127 3.35 -2.14 10.52
C ILE A 127 2.69 -3.19 9.62
N SER A 128 2.82 -3.13 8.29
CA SER A 128 2.05 -3.97 7.38
C SER A 128 2.35 -5.47 7.56
N LEU A 129 3.63 -5.86 7.64
CA LEU A 129 4.00 -7.27 7.84
C LEU A 129 3.54 -7.81 9.21
N GLN A 130 3.66 -7.00 10.25
CA GLN A 130 3.16 -7.32 11.59
C GLN A 130 1.63 -7.45 11.58
N THR A 131 0.93 -6.56 10.88
CA THR A 131 -0.53 -6.58 10.71
C THR A 131 -1.00 -7.88 10.09
N VAL A 132 -0.34 -8.36 9.04
CA VAL A 132 -0.68 -9.65 8.43
C VAL A 132 -0.54 -10.78 9.46
N THR A 133 0.60 -10.84 10.14
CA THR A 133 0.91 -11.93 11.08
C THR A 133 -0.05 -11.96 12.26
N GLU A 134 -0.38 -10.79 12.82
CA GLU A 134 -1.18 -10.70 14.04
C GLU A 134 -2.69 -10.60 13.81
N LEU A 135 -3.13 -9.92 12.75
CA LEU A 135 -4.55 -9.62 12.52
C LEU A 135 -5.14 -10.49 11.41
N GLY A 136 -4.36 -10.83 10.39
CA GLY A 136 -4.79 -11.64 9.25
C GLY A 136 -5.52 -12.94 9.62
N PRO A 137 -5.13 -13.67 10.69
CA PRO A 137 -5.87 -14.87 11.12
C PRO A 137 -7.28 -14.63 11.64
N SER A 138 -7.63 -13.39 12.00
CA SER A 138 -8.88 -13.04 12.70
C SER A 138 -9.74 -11.98 12.00
N ILE A 139 -9.13 -11.15 11.15
CA ILE A 139 -9.78 -10.07 10.42
C ILE A 139 -9.52 -10.29 8.93
N PRO A 140 -10.56 -10.26 8.07
CA PRO A 140 -10.39 -10.37 6.62
C PRO A 140 -9.38 -9.33 6.12
N LEU A 141 -8.35 -9.80 5.41
CA LEU A 141 -7.24 -8.97 4.96
C LEU A 141 -7.00 -9.17 3.47
N PHE A 142 -6.89 -8.06 2.74
CA PHE A 142 -6.55 -8.03 1.33
C PHE A 142 -5.30 -7.19 1.11
N GLY A 143 -4.41 -7.63 0.22
CA GLY A 143 -3.14 -6.97 -0.06
C GLY A 143 -2.93 -6.78 -1.56
N VAL A 144 -2.47 -5.59 -1.96
CA VAL A 144 -2.18 -5.27 -3.37
C VAL A 144 -0.68 -5.00 -3.52
N CYS A 145 -0.04 -5.61 -4.52
CA CYS A 145 1.40 -5.47 -4.79
C CYS A 145 2.24 -5.74 -3.52
N MET A 146 2.79 -4.71 -2.88
CA MET A 146 3.52 -4.83 -1.61
C MET A 146 2.67 -5.53 -0.54
N GLY A 147 1.38 -5.22 -0.43
CA GLY A 147 0.49 -5.89 0.53
C GLY A 147 0.40 -7.40 0.29
N LEU A 148 0.36 -7.84 -0.96
CA LEU A 148 0.36 -9.27 -1.30
C LEU A 148 1.71 -9.92 -0.97
N GLN A 149 2.81 -9.20 -1.17
CA GLN A 149 4.15 -9.65 -0.80
C GLN A 149 4.27 -9.83 0.73
N CYS A 150 3.73 -8.91 1.53
CA CYS A 150 3.67 -9.05 2.98
C CYS A 150 2.86 -10.29 3.41
N ILE A 151 1.75 -10.58 2.72
CA ILE A 151 0.97 -11.81 2.96
C ILE A 151 1.83 -13.05 2.69
N GLY A 152 2.43 -13.13 1.51
CA GLY A 152 3.28 -14.27 1.15
C GLY A 152 4.41 -14.49 2.15
N GLU A 153 5.09 -13.41 2.54
CA GLU A 153 6.23 -13.49 3.45
C GLU A 153 5.84 -13.86 4.88
N ALA A 154 4.75 -13.31 5.42
CA ALA A 154 4.26 -13.62 6.76
C ALA A 154 3.99 -15.12 6.96
N PHE A 155 3.58 -15.81 5.89
CA PHE A 155 3.36 -17.27 5.89
C PHE A 155 4.58 -18.08 5.41
N GLY A 156 5.78 -17.49 5.43
CA GLY A 156 7.05 -18.16 5.13
C GLY A 156 7.41 -18.24 3.64
N GLY A 157 6.65 -17.57 2.76
CA GLY A 157 6.97 -17.42 1.36
C GLY A 157 8.21 -16.54 1.14
N LYS A 158 8.89 -16.70 0.01
CA LYS A 158 10.04 -15.87 -0.38
C LYS A 158 9.65 -14.95 -1.52
N VAL A 159 9.71 -13.64 -1.27
CA VAL A 159 9.55 -12.63 -2.31
C VAL A 159 10.90 -12.41 -2.99
N VAL A 160 11.01 -12.83 -4.25
CA VAL A 160 12.26 -12.77 -5.01
C VAL A 160 12.11 -11.85 -6.22
N ARG A 161 13.23 -11.28 -6.67
CA ARG A 161 13.27 -10.46 -7.88
C ARG A 161 12.89 -11.29 -9.10
N SER A 162 12.03 -10.73 -9.94
CA SER A 162 11.70 -11.32 -11.25
C SER A 162 12.97 -11.40 -12.12
N PRO A 163 13.22 -12.53 -12.81
CA PRO A 163 14.37 -12.67 -13.72
C PRO A 163 14.30 -11.72 -14.92
N TYR A 164 13.11 -11.22 -15.26
CA TYR A 164 12.89 -10.28 -16.36
C TYR A 164 12.87 -8.81 -15.90
N GLY A 165 13.15 -8.55 -14.62
CA GLY A 165 13.03 -7.24 -14.02
C GLY A 165 11.58 -6.82 -13.80
N VAL A 166 11.39 -5.56 -13.39
CA VAL A 166 10.06 -4.97 -13.20
C VAL A 166 9.58 -4.40 -14.53
N VAL A 167 8.41 -4.83 -14.99
CA VAL A 167 7.78 -4.32 -16.20
C VAL A 167 6.64 -3.37 -15.81
N HIS A 168 6.74 -2.10 -16.22
CA HIS A 168 5.71 -1.07 -15.95
C HIS A 168 4.91 -0.77 -17.22
N GLY A 169 3.61 -0.49 -17.07
CA GLY A 169 2.76 -0.02 -18.16
C GLY A 169 2.41 -1.05 -19.23
N LYS A 170 2.65 -2.34 -18.97
CA LYS A 170 2.25 -3.45 -19.84
C LYS A 170 1.39 -4.43 -19.07
N GLY A 171 0.20 -4.72 -19.58
CA GLY A 171 -0.66 -5.77 -19.05
C GLY A 171 -0.05 -7.14 -19.28
N SER A 172 -0.32 -8.07 -18.36
CA SER A 172 -0.04 -9.50 -18.52
C SER A 172 -1.34 -10.26 -18.30
N LEU A 173 -1.54 -11.34 -19.04
CA LEU A 173 -2.63 -12.27 -18.75
C LEU A 173 -2.32 -12.96 -17.41
N VAL A 174 -3.32 -13.02 -16.52
CA VAL A 174 -3.24 -13.70 -15.23
C VAL A 174 -4.22 -14.86 -15.26
N HIS A 175 -3.69 -16.07 -15.11
CA HIS A 175 -4.51 -17.28 -15.03
C HIS A 175 -4.83 -17.61 -13.57
N TYR A 176 -6.05 -18.06 -13.31
CA TYR A 176 -6.53 -18.45 -11.99
C TYR A 176 -7.26 -19.79 -12.04
N ASP A 177 -7.38 -20.49 -10.90
CA ASP A 177 -8.06 -21.79 -10.82
C ASP A 177 -9.58 -21.62 -10.74
N GLU A 178 -10.28 -22.15 -11.72
CA GLU A 178 -11.74 -22.06 -11.87
C GLU A 178 -12.50 -22.93 -10.86
N LYS A 179 -11.87 -23.91 -10.23
CA LYS A 179 -12.55 -24.81 -9.29
C LYS A 179 -12.86 -24.17 -7.95
N LEU A 180 -12.37 -22.95 -7.74
CA LEU A 180 -12.55 -22.18 -6.52
C LEU A 180 -13.81 -21.29 -6.65
N ASP A 181 -14.98 -21.92 -6.69
CA ASP A 181 -16.27 -21.23 -6.70
C ASP A 181 -16.47 -20.41 -5.41
N GLY A 182 -17.07 -19.23 -5.53
CA GLY A 182 -17.34 -18.33 -4.39
C GLY A 182 -16.09 -17.59 -3.87
N THR A 183 -15.04 -17.50 -4.68
CA THR A 183 -13.81 -16.75 -4.36
C THR A 183 -13.72 -15.41 -5.08
N LEU A 184 -12.67 -14.64 -4.78
CA LEU A 184 -12.42 -13.31 -5.31
C LEU A 184 -12.45 -13.23 -6.86
N PHE A 185 -12.08 -14.31 -7.55
CA PHE A 185 -11.96 -14.34 -9.01
C PHE A 185 -13.17 -14.97 -9.71
N SER A 186 -14.22 -15.29 -8.97
CA SER A 186 -15.46 -15.81 -9.57
C SER A 186 -16.02 -14.80 -10.58
N ASP A 187 -16.56 -15.32 -11.69
CA ASP A 187 -17.19 -14.56 -12.78
C ASP A 187 -16.28 -13.62 -13.60
N LEU A 188 -14.94 -13.67 -13.42
CA LEU A 188 -14.01 -12.89 -14.25
C LEU A 188 -13.74 -13.54 -15.62
N PRO A 189 -13.47 -12.76 -16.68
CA PRO A 189 -13.05 -13.29 -17.97
C PRO A 189 -11.80 -14.18 -17.89
N LYS A 190 -11.72 -15.15 -18.81
CA LYS A 190 -10.63 -16.13 -18.93
C LYS A 190 -9.50 -15.63 -19.83
#